data_AF-H5U1I2-F1
#
_entry.id   AF-H5U1I2-F1
#
_cell.length_a   1.000
_cell.length_b   1.000
_cell.length_c   1.000
_cell.angle_alpha   90.00
_cell.angle_beta   90.00
_cell.angle_gamma   90.00
#
_symmetry.space_group_name_H-M   'P 1'
#
loop_
_entity.id
_entity.type
_entity.pdbx_description
1 polymer ?
#
loop_
_entity_poly.entity_id
_entity_poly.type
_entity_poly.pdbx_seq_one_letter_code
_entity_poly.pdbx_strand_id
1 'polypeptide(L)'
;MTYPGSGPNGPWPPQGPPPQGPPPQGPYPFGPGGPGAGGFGGPPQPPRRGNGTLVAILAAVGVLVILAIVAVVGVVIWASNRSDDSSTVASSTSTTTTTTDDYSAPTTRDYDSTANPVLPPPAAPTTTAIDYYGAIAVSTQTNQIGYAVNSLTRADAERQALDQCGVSSCQAAIWWRNACGAIVQSQTDLSWGWAWATTEQAASDAATTRLTGGSPKVIFSHCTTNAG
;
A
#
# COMPACT_ATOMS: atom_id res chain seq x y z
N MET A 1 -17.80 19.85 2.27
CA MET A 1 -16.66 20.04 3.20
C MET A 1 -15.47 20.44 2.35
N THR A 2 -15.26 21.76 2.27
CA THR A 2 -14.27 22.42 1.42
C THR A 2 -12.91 22.31 2.08
N TYR A 3 -11.96 21.61 1.45
CA TYR A 3 -10.55 21.66 1.87
C TYR A 3 -9.89 22.87 1.20
N PRO A 4 -9.25 23.78 1.96
CA PRO A 4 -8.68 24.99 1.39
C PRO A 4 -7.44 24.68 0.55
N GLY A 5 -7.36 25.34 -0.61
CA GLY A 5 -6.28 25.25 -1.58
C GLY A 5 -4.99 25.96 -1.16
N SER A 6 -3.90 25.43 -1.72
CA SER A 6 -2.69 26.09 -2.23
C SER A 6 -2.26 27.44 -1.61
N GLY A 7 -1.08 27.44 -0.98
CA GLY A 7 -0.23 28.62 -0.79
C GLY A 7 1.17 28.40 -1.42
N PRO A 8 1.85 29.44 -1.91
CA PRO A 8 2.99 29.31 -2.82
C PRO A 8 4.36 29.24 -2.13
N ASN A 9 5.31 28.67 -2.86
CA ASN A 9 6.72 28.42 -2.56
C ASN A 9 7.48 29.59 -1.89
N GLY A 10 8.23 29.27 -0.83
CA GLY A 10 9.36 30.05 -0.33
C GLY A 10 10.65 29.20 -0.36
N PRO A 11 11.83 29.78 -0.67
CA PRO A 11 13.08 29.03 -0.82
C PRO A 11 13.72 28.71 0.53
N TRP A 12 13.88 27.43 0.85
CA TRP A 12 14.67 26.99 2.02
C TRP A 12 16.16 26.83 1.66
N PRO A 13 17.10 27.24 2.54
CA PRO A 13 18.53 27.20 2.29
C PRO A 13 19.11 25.77 2.28
N PRO A 14 20.30 25.56 1.66
CA PRO A 14 20.89 24.23 1.48
C PRO A 14 21.32 23.60 2.81
N GLN A 15 20.87 22.37 3.03
CA GLN A 15 21.20 21.56 4.20
C GLN A 15 22.60 20.93 4.02
N GLY A 16 23.52 21.21 4.95
CA GLY A 16 24.88 20.68 4.93
C GLY A 16 24.95 19.17 5.25
N PRO A 17 26.08 18.51 4.94
CA PRO A 17 26.22 17.07 5.12
C PRO A 17 26.23 16.66 6.61
N PRO A 18 25.71 15.45 6.93
CA PRO A 18 25.62 14.98 8.32
C PRO A 18 27.00 14.64 8.92
N PRO A 19 27.19 14.80 10.24
CA PRO A 19 28.44 14.49 10.92
C PRO A 19 28.69 12.97 11.00
N GLN A 20 29.94 12.58 10.72
CA GLN A 20 30.42 11.21 10.78
C GLN A 20 30.67 10.79 12.24
N GLY A 21 30.07 9.69 12.67
CA GLY A 21 30.30 9.09 14.00
C GLY A 21 31.69 8.44 14.13
N PRO A 22 32.16 8.22 15.37
CA PRO A 22 33.51 7.69 15.62
C PRO A 22 33.67 6.20 15.24
N PRO A 23 34.87 5.76 14.83
CA PRO A 23 35.10 4.41 14.33
C PRO A 23 35.16 3.35 15.45
N PRO A 24 34.79 2.08 15.17
CA PRO A 24 34.86 0.99 16.13
C PRO A 24 36.31 0.55 16.41
N GLN A 25 36.63 0.38 17.68
CA GLN A 25 37.91 -0.15 18.17
C GLN A 25 37.94 -1.67 18.06
N GLY A 26 38.94 -2.21 17.35
CA GLY A 26 39.18 -3.66 17.25
C GLY A 26 39.88 -4.22 18.51
N PRO A 27 39.69 -5.50 18.86
CA PRO A 27 40.51 -6.16 19.89
C PRO A 27 41.84 -6.70 19.36
N TYR A 28 42.91 -6.42 20.11
CA TYR A 28 44.32 -6.81 19.91
C TYR A 28 44.59 -8.31 20.26
N PRO A 29 45.78 -8.86 19.92
CA PRO A 29 46.07 -10.30 19.83
C PRO A 29 46.74 -10.88 21.08
N PHE A 30 46.57 -12.18 21.34
CA PHE A 30 47.39 -12.93 22.31
C PHE A 30 47.90 -14.25 21.72
N GLY A 31 49.22 -14.40 21.69
CA GLY A 31 49.98 -15.63 21.38
C GLY A 31 50.24 -16.51 22.62
N PRO A 32 51.16 -17.50 22.57
CA PRO A 32 50.83 -18.91 22.81
C PRO A 32 51.47 -19.56 24.07
N GLY A 33 50.86 -20.65 24.55
CA GLY A 33 51.57 -21.73 25.28
C GLY A 33 50.97 -22.18 26.62
N GLY A 34 50.69 -23.49 26.76
CA GLY A 34 50.59 -24.17 28.07
C GLY A 34 49.55 -25.30 28.17
N PRO A 35 49.94 -26.58 28.40
CA PRO A 35 49.03 -27.73 28.57
C PRO A 35 48.84 -28.15 30.04
N GLY A 36 47.66 -28.69 30.39
CA GLY A 36 47.55 -29.68 31.48
C GLY A 36 46.36 -29.57 32.45
N ALA A 37 45.58 -30.67 32.45
CA ALA A 37 45.01 -31.38 33.60
C ALA A 37 43.79 -30.85 34.39
N GLY A 38 42.85 -31.79 34.63
CA GLY A 38 42.10 -31.89 35.89
C GLY A 38 40.59 -31.72 35.76
N GLY A 39 39.86 -32.84 35.71
CA GLY A 39 38.39 -32.86 35.78
C GLY A 39 37.85 -32.75 37.20
N PHE A 40 36.63 -32.21 37.33
CA PHE A 40 35.71 -32.45 38.44
C PHE A 40 34.27 -32.39 37.92
N GLY A 41 33.46 -33.39 38.30
CA GLY A 41 32.11 -33.63 37.79
C GLY A 41 31.08 -32.60 38.23
N GLY A 42 30.15 -32.27 37.33
CA GLY A 42 28.98 -31.43 37.60
C GLY A 42 27.73 -32.25 37.99
N PRO A 43 26.75 -31.62 38.67
CA PRO A 43 25.56 -32.25 39.22
C PRO A 43 24.55 -32.76 38.16
N PRO A 44 23.60 -33.66 38.54
CA PRO A 44 22.72 -34.35 37.60
C PRO A 44 21.74 -33.43 36.85
N GLN A 45 21.49 -33.75 35.58
CA GLN A 45 20.54 -33.05 34.70
C GLN A 45 19.09 -33.52 34.94
N PRO A 46 18.08 -32.63 34.83
CA PRO A 46 16.67 -33.01 34.94
C PRO A 46 16.18 -33.81 33.71
N PRO A 47 15.10 -34.61 33.87
CA PRO A 47 14.68 -35.61 32.88
C PRO A 47 14.08 -34.98 31.62
N ARG A 48 14.47 -35.51 30.45
CA ARG A 48 13.87 -35.19 29.15
C ARG A 48 12.45 -35.75 29.08
N ARG A 49 11.45 -34.87 28.95
CA ARG A 49 10.05 -35.23 28.68
C ARG A 49 9.85 -35.40 27.16
N GLY A 50 9.40 -36.57 26.74
CA GLY A 50 9.16 -36.91 25.33
C GLY A 50 7.86 -36.34 24.80
N ASN A 51 7.91 -35.76 23.60
CA ASN A 51 6.76 -35.15 22.91
C ASN A 51 6.17 -36.14 21.89
N GLY A 52 5.37 -37.10 22.38
CA GLY A 52 4.71 -38.11 21.52
C GLY A 52 3.30 -37.73 21.02
N THR A 53 2.68 -36.66 21.53
CA THR A 53 1.25 -36.37 21.28
C THR A 53 0.98 -35.06 20.54
N LEU A 54 1.99 -34.23 20.29
CA LEU A 54 1.80 -32.96 19.56
C LEU A 54 1.72 -33.13 18.04
N VAL A 55 2.22 -34.24 17.50
CA VAL A 55 2.28 -34.48 16.05
C VAL A 55 0.93 -34.91 15.46
N ALA A 56 0.06 -35.55 16.25
CA ALA A 56 -1.25 -36.03 15.77
C ALA A 56 -2.30 -34.91 15.60
N ILE A 57 -2.23 -33.85 16.41
CA ILE A 57 -3.21 -32.74 16.38
C ILE A 57 -2.95 -31.82 15.18
N LEU A 58 -1.68 -31.59 14.84
CA LEU A 58 -1.30 -30.74 13.69
C LEU A 58 -1.70 -31.36 12.34
N ALA A 59 -1.73 -32.69 12.23
CA ALA A 59 -2.16 -33.38 11.02
C ALA A 59 -3.68 -33.25 10.78
N ALA A 60 -4.51 -33.38 11.83
CA ALA A 60 -5.97 -33.29 11.70
C ALA A 60 -6.45 -31.86 11.40
N VAL A 61 -5.83 -30.85 12.04
CA VAL A 61 -6.13 -29.44 11.76
C VAL A 61 -5.64 -29.04 10.37
N GLY A 62 -4.47 -29.53 9.95
CA GLY A 62 -3.97 -29.33 8.59
C GLY A 62 -4.92 -29.87 7.52
N VAL A 63 -5.45 -31.09 7.69
CA VAL A 63 -6.41 -31.69 6.75
C VAL A 63 -7.73 -30.90 6.70
N LEU A 64 -8.26 -30.43 7.84
CA LEU A 64 -9.49 -29.62 7.85
C LEU A 64 -9.30 -28.25 7.16
N VAL A 65 -8.16 -27.60 7.36
CA VAL A 65 -7.84 -26.32 6.70
C VAL A 65 -7.66 -26.52 5.19
N ILE A 66 -6.99 -27.59 4.77
CA ILE A 66 -6.83 -27.93 3.35
C ILE A 66 -8.18 -28.23 2.70
N LEU A 67 -9.07 -28.99 3.36
CA LEU A 67 -10.41 -29.27 2.84
C LEU A 67 -11.27 -27.99 2.73
N ALA A 68 -11.16 -27.07 3.69
CA ALA A 68 -11.86 -25.78 3.65
C ALA A 68 -11.35 -24.90 2.49
N ILE A 69 -10.03 -24.84 2.27
CA ILE A 69 -9.44 -24.09 1.16
C ILE A 69 -9.86 -24.68 -0.19
N VAL A 70 -9.85 -26.01 -0.34
CA VAL A 70 -10.30 -26.69 -1.56
C VAL A 70 -11.79 -26.44 -1.83
N ALA A 71 -12.63 -26.40 -0.80
CA ALA A 71 -14.04 -26.06 -0.94
C ALA A 71 -14.24 -24.60 -1.40
N VAL A 72 -13.50 -23.64 -0.83
CA VAL A 72 -13.58 -22.22 -1.21
C VAL A 72 -13.10 -22.00 -2.64
N VAL A 73 -11.97 -22.59 -3.03
CA VAL A 73 -11.46 -22.53 -4.41
C VAL A 73 -12.44 -23.18 -5.38
N GLY A 74 -13.05 -24.31 -5.01
CA GLY A 74 -14.12 -24.94 -5.78
C GLY A 74 -15.34 -24.03 -5.98
N VAL A 75 -15.76 -23.30 -4.94
CA VAL A 75 -16.89 -22.35 -5.02
C VAL A 75 -16.55 -21.14 -5.90
N VAL A 76 -15.34 -20.60 -5.80
CA VAL A 76 -14.91 -19.44 -6.63
C VAL A 76 -14.81 -19.84 -8.10
N ILE A 77 -14.21 -20.99 -8.41
CA ILE A 77 -14.13 -21.51 -9.79
C ILE A 77 -15.53 -21.84 -10.33
N TRP A 78 -16.42 -22.40 -9.52
CA TRP A 78 -17.79 -22.71 -9.93
C TRP A 78 -18.66 -21.45 -10.14
N ALA A 79 -18.51 -20.43 -9.30
CA ALA A 79 -19.17 -19.13 -9.47
C ALA A 79 -18.67 -18.39 -10.72
N SER A 80 -17.44 -18.69 -11.17
CA SER A 80 -16.86 -18.12 -12.39
C SER A 80 -17.40 -18.76 -13.67
N ASN A 81 -18.04 -19.93 -13.57
CA ASN A 81 -18.54 -20.70 -14.71
C ASN A 81 -20.07 -20.77 -14.83
N ARG A 82 -20.81 -19.99 -14.01
CA ARG A 82 -22.24 -19.76 -14.21
C ARG A 82 -22.43 -18.43 -14.93
N SER A 83 -22.35 -18.48 -16.26
CA SER A 83 -23.09 -17.56 -17.10
C SER A 83 -24.55 -17.98 -17.05
N ASP A 84 -25.42 -17.17 -16.45
CA ASP A 84 -26.83 -17.05 -16.82
C ASP A 84 -27.39 -15.73 -16.26
N ASP A 85 -28.14 -15.06 -17.13
CA ASP A 85 -28.76 -13.74 -16.99
C ASP A 85 -29.57 -13.53 -15.70
N SER A 86 -29.41 -12.36 -15.10
CA SER A 86 -30.44 -11.77 -14.23
C SER A 86 -30.43 -10.26 -14.42
N SER A 87 -31.23 -9.82 -15.38
CA SER A 87 -31.68 -8.44 -15.51
C SER A 87 -32.53 -8.08 -14.28
N THR A 88 -32.18 -7.00 -13.58
CA THR A 88 -33.17 -6.23 -12.81
C THR A 88 -32.98 -4.75 -13.10
N VAL A 89 -33.95 -4.26 -13.84
CA VAL A 89 -34.25 -2.89 -14.27
C VAL A 89 -34.61 -1.95 -13.12
N ALA A 90 -34.29 -0.67 -13.34
CA ALA A 90 -34.84 0.56 -12.74
C ALA A 90 -34.53 0.83 -11.24
N SER A 91 -34.14 2.03 -10.81
CA SER A 91 -34.58 3.35 -11.28
C SER A 91 -33.47 4.38 -11.20
N SER A 92 -33.11 4.98 -12.33
CA SER A 92 -32.39 6.25 -12.39
C SER A 92 -33.43 7.35 -12.60
N THR A 93 -33.71 8.12 -11.55
CA THR A 93 -34.41 9.40 -11.67
C THR A 93 -33.44 10.38 -12.32
N SER A 94 -33.49 10.48 -13.64
CA SER A 94 -32.83 11.54 -14.40
C SER A 94 -33.84 12.64 -14.68
N THR A 95 -33.82 13.68 -13.85
CA THR A 95 -34.54 14.92 -14.10
C THR A 95 -34.05 15.52 -15.42
N THR A 96 -34.97 15.59 -16.37
CA THR A 96 -34.84 16.29 -17.64
C THR A 96 -35.01 17.79 -17.37
N THR A 97 -34.02 18.60 -17.73
CA THR A 97 -34.20 20.06 -17.86
C THR A 97 -34.05 20.42 -19.33
N THR A 98 -35.20 20.67 -19.93
CA THR A 98 -35.39 21.28 -21.24
C THR A 98 -35.12 22.78 -21.11
N THR A 99 -34.20 23.32 -21.92
CA THR A 99 -34.21 24.76 -22.23
C THR A 99 -34.08 24.90 -23.74
N THR A 100 -35.23 25.09 -24.37
CA THR A 100 -35.42 25.75 -25.66
C THR A 100 -34.96 27.20 -25.54
N ASP A 101 -34.07 27.64 -26.43
CA ASP A 101 -33.98 29.05 -26.82
C ASP A 101 -33.77 29.16 -28.34
N ASP A 102 -34.72 29.90 -28.91
CA ASP A 102 -34.92 30.46 -30.24
C ASP A 102 -33.73 30.61 -31.22
N TYR A 103 -33.92 29.98 -32.38
CA TYR A 103 -34.09 30.63 -33.68
C TYR A 103 -33.47 32.03 -33.89
N SER A 104 -32.41 32.10 -34.70
CA SER A 104 -32.21 33.19 -35.66
C SER A 104 -31.35 32.67 -36.82
N ALA A 105 -32.05 32.31 -37.90
CA ALA A 105 -31.44 32.05 -39.20
C ALA A 105 -30.86 33.34 -39.79
N PRO A 106 -29.79 33.23 -40.57
CA PRO A 106 -29.79 33.88 -41.87
C PRO A 106 -29.52 32.87 -42.98
N THR A 107 -30.47 32.78 -43.90
CA THR A 107 -30.34 32.14 -45.20
C THR A 107 -29.48 32.99 -46.11
N THR A 108 -28.34 32.47 -46.54
CA THR A 108 -27.77 32.79 -47.86
C THR A 108 -27.35 31.49 -48.52
N ARG A 109 -28.04 31.16 -49.62
CA ARG A 109 -27.60 30.15 -50.59
C ARG A 109 -26.39 30.71 -51.32
N ASP A 110 -25.31 29.96 -51.35
CA ASP A 110 -24.41 29.96 -52.50
C ASP A 110 -24.15 28.52 -52.92
N TYR A 111 -24.39 28.30 -54.21
CA TYR A 111 -24.11 27.10 -54.95
C TYR A 111 -22.60 26.99 -55.20
N ASP A 112 -22.16 25.76 -55.50
CA ASP A 112 -20.91 25.41 -56.16
C ASP A 112 -19.72 25.01 -55.27
N SER A 113 -19.66 23.71 -54.95
CA SER A 113 -18.43 22.94 -55.09
C SER A 113 -18.72 21.46 -54.86
N THR A 114 -18.42 20.64 -55.86
CA THR A 114 -18.33 19.19 -55.78
C THR A 114 -17.42 18.79 -54.61
N ALA A 115 -18.03 18.53 -53.45
CA ALA A 115 -17.32 18.08 -52.26
C ALA A 115 -16.96 16.60 -52.43
N ASN A 116 -15.66 16.33 -52.62
CA ASN A 116 -15.12 15.01 -52.38
C ASN A 116 -15.53 14.55 -50.97
N PRO A 117 -16.02 13.32 -50.76
CA PRO A 117 -16.25 12.80 -49.42
C PRO A 117 -14.90 12.64 -48.71
N VAL A 118 -14.49 13.66 -47.94
CA VAL A 118 -13.35 13.55 -47.03
C VAL A 118 -13.81 12.63 -45.90
N LEU A 119 -13.29 11.41 -45.90
CA LEU A 119 -13.45 10.49 -44.77
C LEU A 119 -12.96 11.20 -43.50
N PRO A 120 -13.72 11.15 -42.38
CA PRO A 120 -13.25 11.71 -41.13
C PRO A 120 -11.91 11.05 -40.77
N PRO A 121 -10.91 11.82 -40.29
CA PRO A 121 -9.63 11.25 -39.90
C PRO A 121 -9.87 10.12 -38.88
N PRO A 122 -9.11 9.01 -38.96
CA PRO A 122 -9.26 7.92 -38.01
C PRO A 122 -9.16 8.47 -36.59
N ALA A 123 -10.14 8.12 -35.74
CA ALA A 123 -10.12 8.52 -34.34
C ALA A 123 -8.77 8.12 -33.72
N ALA A 124 -8.05 9.11 -33.17
CA ALA A 124 -6.79 8.86 -32.50
C ALA A 124 -7.06 7.91 -31.31
N PRO A 125 -6.18 6.92 -31.05
CA PRO A 125 -6.33 6.05 -29.91
C PRO A 125 -6.29 6.90 -28.62
N THR A 126 -7.32 6.76 -27.79
CA THR A 126 -7.32 7.37 -26.46
C THR A 126 -6.49 6.48 -25.54
N THR A 127 -5.26 6.90 -25.21
CA THR A 127 -4.46 6.20 -24.19
C THR A 127 -5.16 6.36 -22.85
N THR A 128 -5.72 5.28 -22.33
CA THR A 128 -6.30 5.28 -20.99
C THR A 128 -5.16 5.32 -19.98
N ALA A 129 -5.11 6.36 -19.15
CA ALA A 129 -4.13 6.43 -18.07
C ALA A 129 -4.40 5.31 -17.06
N ILE A 130 -3.38 4.53 -16.73
CA ILE A 130 -3.48 3.46 -15.72
C ILE A 130 -3.34 4.09 -14.34
N ASP A 131 -4.29 3.81 -13.46
CA ASP A 131 -4.21 4.20 -12.05
C ASP A 131 -3.40 3.17 -11.26
N TYR A 132 -2.45 3.68 -10.46
CA TYR A 132 -1.69 2.88 -9.51
C TYR A 132 -2.07 3.26 -8.09
N TYR A 133 -2.19 2.25 -7.25
CA TYR A 133 -2.58 2.36 -5.86
C TYR A 133 -1.45 1.90 -4.95
N GLY A 134 -1.36 2.56 -3.79
CA GLY A 134 -0.51 2.13 -2.68
C GLY A 134 -1.29 2.10 -1.38
N ALA A 135 -0.81 1.31 -0.43
CA ALA A 135 -1.39 1.21 0.90
C ALA A 135 -0.32 0.91 1.95
N ILE A 136 -0.58 1.28 3.19
CA ILE A 136 0.22 0.95 4.36
C ILE A 136 -0.70 0.32 5.39
N ALA A 137 -0.28 -0.82 5.93
CA ALA A 137 -0.86 -1.47 7.08
C ALA A 137 0.09 -1.40 8.27
N VAL A 138 -0.48 -1.23 9.46
CA VAL A 138 0.26 -1.17 10.72
C VAL A 138 -0.47 -1.98 11.78
N SER A 139 0.30 -2.62 12.65
CA SER A 139 -0.18 -3.21 13.90
C SER A 139 0.36 -2.35 15.04
N THR A 140 -0.52 -1.63 15.71
CA THR A 140 -0.14 -0.80 16.87
C THR A 140 0.23 -1.63 18.10
N GLN A 141 -0.14 -2.92 18.15
CA GLN A 141 0.24 -3.80 19.25
C GLN A 141 1.64 -4.40 19.08
N THR A 142 2.03 -4.75 17.85
CA THR A 142 3.29 -5.45 17.57
C THR A 142 4.35 -4.55 16.93
N ASN A 143 4.00 -3.31 16.60
CA ASN A 143 4.83 -2.36 15.85
C ASN A 143 5.34 -2.89 14.51
N GLN A 144 4.60 -3.83 13.92
CA GLN A 144 4.88 -4.30 12.56
C GLN A 144 4.15 -3.43 11.55
N ILE A 145 4.81 -3.22 10.41
CA ILE A 145 4.24 -2.51 9.27
C ILE A 145 4.33 -3.39 8.03
N GLY A 146 3.41 -3.18 7.12
CA GLY A 146 3.48 -3.66 5.75
C GLY A 146 2.97 -2.59 4.81
N TYR A 147 3.37 -2.66 3.55
CA TYR A 147 3.08 -1.68 2.53
C TYR A 147 2.99 -2.34 1.16
N ALA A 148 2.30 -1.66 0.26
CA ALA A 148 2.27 -2.01 -1.14
C ALA A 148 2.26 -0.75 -1.97
N VAL A 149 2.92 -0.80 -3.12
CA VAL A 149 2.93 0.27 -4.12
C VAL A 149 2.68 -0.35 -5.49
N ASN A 150 2.13 0.43 -6.41
CA ASN A 150 1.90 0.04 -7.81
C ASN A 150 0.90 -1.10 -8.01
N SER A 151 -0.08 -1.24 -7.12
CA SER A 151 -1.22 -2.14 -7.34
C SER A 151 -2.21 -1.52 -8.32
N LEU A 152 -2.86 -2.34 -9.15
CA LEU A 152 -3.87 -1.86 -10.11
C LEU A 152 -5.21 -1.54 -9.45
N THR A 153 -5.45 -2.04 -8.23
CA THR A 153 -6.64 -1.74 -7.45
C THR A 153 -6.27 -1.39 -6.01
N ARG A 154 -7.12 -0.58 -5.37
CA ARG A 154 -7.01 -0.27 -3.93
C ARG A 154 -7.07 -1.54 -3.07
N ALA A 155 -7.99 -2.45 -3.38
CA ALA A 155 -8.18 -3.67 -2.60
C ALA A 155 -6.95 -4.59 -2.65
N ASP A 156 -6.26 -4.65 -3.80
CA ASP A 156 -5.00 -5.39 -3.92
C ASP A 156 -3.89 -4.72 -3.14
N ALA A 157 -3.81 -3.39 -3.16
CA ALA A 157 -2.82 -2.64 -2.38
C ALA A 157 -2.99 -2.90 -0.87
N GLU A 158 -4.22 -2.79 -0.36
CA GLU A 158 -4.53 -3.02 1.06
C GLU A 158 -4.23 -4.47 1.45
N ARG A 159 -4.62 -5.44 0.62
CA ARG A 159 -4.34 -6.86 0.88
C ARG A 159 -2.85 -7.16 0.93
N GLN A 160 -2.08 -6.70 -0.05
CA GLN A 160 -0.62 -6.89 -0.08
C GLN A 160 0.06 -6.22 1.12
N ALA A 161 -0.40 -5.02 1.52
CA ALA A 161 0.13 -4.35 2.71
C ALA A 161 -0.17 -5.14 3.99
N LEU A 162 -1.36 -5.72 4.12
CA LEU A 162 -1.72 -6.59 5.24
C LEU A 162 -0.91 -7.89 5.24
N ASP A 163 -0.74 -8.52 4.08
CA ASP A 163 0.02 -9.75 3.92
C ASP A 163 1.51 -9.54 4.27
N GLN A 164 2.11 -8.42 3.82
CA GLN A 164 3.48 -8.08 4.16
C GLN A 164 3.66 -7.77 5.65
N CYS A 165 2.63 -7.20 6.28
CA CYS A 165 2.64 -6.89 7.72
C CYS A 165 2.63 -8.18 8.58
N GLY A 166 2.04 -9.27 8.09
CA GLY A 166 2.30 -10.63 8.58
C GLY A 166 1.72 -11.00 9.97
N VAL A 167 1.03 -10.08 10.65
CA VAL A 167 0.30 -10.38 11.90
C VAL A 167 -1.19 -10.12 11.77
N SER A 168 -1.99 -10.90 12.51
CA SER A 168 -3.46 -10.81 12.47
C SER A 168 -4.03 -9.48 12.95
N SER A 169 -3.25 -8.70 13.68
CA SER A 169 -3.64 -7.39 14.20
C SER A 169 -3.27 -6.23 13.27
N CYS A 170 -2.69 -6.50 12.10
CA CYS A 170 -2.43 -5.48 11.10
C CYS A 170 -3.72 -4.92 10.54
N GLN A 171 -3.77 -3.59 10.40
CA GLN A 171 -4.89 -2.88 9.80
C GLN A 171 -4.38 -1.90 8.77
N ALA A 172 -5.08 -1.76 7.64
CA ALA A 172 -4.76 -0.76 6.64
C ALA A 172 -5.00 0.64 7.21
N ALA A 173 -3.92 1.38 7.44
CA ALA A 173 -3.96 2.73 8.02
C ALA A 173 -4.28 3.79 6.96
N ILE A 174 -3.73 3.62 5.75
CA ILE A 174 -3.89 4.56 4.66
C ILE A 174 -3.73 3.86 3.32
N TRP A 175 -4.39 4.43 2.31
CA TRP A 175 -4.23 4.10 0.91
C TRP A 175 -4.19 5.39 0.09
N TRP A 176 -3.63 5.32 -1.10
CA TRP A 176 -3.53 6.44 -2.03
C TRP A 176 -3.54 5.95 -3.48
N ARG A 177 -3.79 6.87 -4.41
CA ARG A 177 -3.83 6.63 -5.87
C ARG A 177 -2.98 7.68 -6.57
N ASN A 178 -2.08 7.25 -7.45
CA ASN A 178 -1.20 8.14 -8.23
C ASN A 178 -0.55 9.21 -7.34
N ALA A 179 0.00 8.77 -6.21
CA ALA A 179 0.49 9.64 -5.14
C ALA A 179 1.56 8.92 -4.32
N CYS A 180 2.05 9.59 -3.29
CA CYS A 180 3.02 9.08 -2.34
C CYS A 180 2.37 8.94 -0.97
N GLY A 181 2.68 7.85 -0.28
CA GLY A 181 2.21 7.59 1.08
C GLY A 181 3.38 7.50 2.03
N ALA A 182 3.22 8.04 3.23
CA ALA A 182 4.21 7.99 4.28
C ALA A 182 3.59 7.57 5.61
N ILE A 183 4.38 6.85 6.41
CA ILE A 183 4.10 6.54 7.80
C ILE A 183 5.30 6.90 8.66
N VAL A 184 5.02 7.56 9.76
CA VAL A 184 5.98 8.00 10.76
C VAL A 184 5.62 7.40 12.12
N GLN A 185 6.63 7.18 12.93
CA GLN A 185 6.48 6.76 14.32
C GLN A 185 7.21 7.74 15.23
N SER A 186 6.59 8.08 16.35
CA SER A 186 7.25 8.79 17.44
C SER A 186 8.27 7.87 18.12
N GLN A 187 9.50 8.35 18.26
CA GLN A 187 10.52 7.62 19.01
C GLN A 187 10.35 7.77 20.53
N THR A 188 9.52 8.70 21.00
CA THR A 188 9.28 8.92 22.44
C THR A 188 8.15 8.04 22.95
N ASP A 189 7.02 8.02 22.24
CA ASP A 189 5.77 7.45 22.76
C ASP A 189 5.22 6.30 21.90
N LEU A 190 5.95 5.90 20.85
CA LEU A 190 5.55 4.89 19.86
C LEU A 190 4.22 5.19 19.14
N SER A 191 3.73 6.42 19.25
CA SER A 191 2.60 6.93 18.50
C SER A 191 2.88 6.87 17.00
N TRP A 192 1.82 6.71 16.20
CA TRP A 192 1.92 6.61 14.75
C TRP A 192 1.26 7.81 14.09
N GLY A 193 1.82 8.24 12.96
CA GLY A 193 1.24 9.25 12.08
C GLY A 193 1.37 8.78 10.64
N TRP A 194 0.36 9.03 9.81
CA TRP A 194 0.40 8.64 8.41
C TRP A 194 -0.36 9.63 7.54
N ALA A 195 0.14 9.83 6.33
CA ALA A 195 -0.47 10.71 5.35
C ALA A 195 -0.10 10.28 3.93
N TRP A 196 -0.78 10.88 2.97
CA TRP A 196 -0.45 10.79 1.56
C TRP A 196 -0.38 12.20 0.99
N ALA A 197 0.43 12.38 -0.05
CA ALA A 197 0.55 13.61 -0.81
C ALA A 197 1.03 13.31 -2.23
N THR A 198 1.09 14.32 -3.11
CA THR A 198 1.60 14.16 -4.48
C THR A 198 3.11 13.91 -4.54
N THR A 199 3.86 14.30 -3.49
CA THR A 199 5.30 14.05 -3.36
C THR A 199 5.63 13.32 -2.07
N GLU A 200 6.74 12.57 -2.09
CA GLU A 200 7.22 11.80 -0.94
C GLU A 200 7.53 12.69 0.27
N GLN A 201 8.13 13.87 0.01
CA GLN A 201 8.45 14.84 1.05
C GLN A 201 7.19 15.38 1.72
N ALA A 202 6.20 15.83 0.92
CA ALA A 202 4.95 16.34 1.46
C ALA A 202 4.15 15.27 2.22
N ALA A 203 4.25 14.00 1.79
CA ALA A 203 3.62 12.89 2.50
C ALA A 203 4.25 12.70 3.88
N SER A 204 5.58 12.70 3.97
CA SER A 204 6.32 12.58 5.23
C SER A 204 6.04 13.75 6.18
N ASP A 205 6.01 14.97 5.67
CA ASP A 205 5.72 16.18 6.46
C ASP A 205 4.27 16.18 6.98
N ALA A 206 3.32 15.79 6.13
CA ALA A 206 1.91 15.63 6.51
C ALA A 206 1.73 14.50 7.53
N ALA A 207 2.47 13.40 7.41
CA ALA A 207 2.44 12.30 8.37
C ALA A 207 2.99 12.74 9.73
N THR A 208 4.08 13.51 9.72
CA THR A 208 4.67 14.12 10.92
C THR A 208 3.72 15.10 11.61
N THR A 209 2.98 15.90 10.84
CA THR A 209 1.98 16.83 11.39
C THR A 209 0.83 16.13 12.10
N ARG A 210 0.53 14.89 11.69
CA ARG A 210 -0.52 14.05 12.30
C ARG A 210 -0.01 13.23 13.49
N LEU A 211 1.28 13.29 13.76
CA LEU A 211 1.89 12.60 14.89
C LEU A 211 1.60 13.38 16.18
N THR A 212 1.17 12.68 17.22
CA THR A 212 0.88 13.26 18.54
C THR A 212 2.09 13.28 19.47
N GLY A 213 3.14 12.50 19.18
CA GLY A 213 4.35 12.38 19.98
C GLY A 213 5.55 13.15 19.41
N GLY A 214 6.60 13.30 20.22
CA GLY A 214 7.86 13.93 19.82
C GLY A 214 8.75 13.00 18.98
N SER A 215 9.80 13.57 18.39
CA SER A 215 10.83 12.84 17.63
C SER A 215 10.26 11.93 16.52
N PRO A 216 9.68 12.52 15.46
CA PRO A 216 9.15 11.77 14.33
C PRO A 216 10.26 11.03 13.59
N LYS A 217 10.08 9.72 13.39
CA LYS A 217 10.91 8.90 12.50
C LYS A 217 10.06 8.40 11.34
N VAL A 218 10.47 8.73 10.12
CA VAL A 218 9.88 8.14 8.91
C VAL A 218 10.25 6.67 8.84
N ILE A 219 9.24 5.79 8.82
CA ILE A 219 9.44 4.34 8.73
C ILE A 219 9.34 3.89 7.27
N PHE A 220 8.41 4.49 6.52
CA PHE A 220 8.24 4.25 5.09
C PHE A 220 7.71 5.51 4.42
N SER A 221 8.25 5.84 3.25
CA SER A 221 7.70 6.85 2.35
C SER A 221 8.03 6.47 0.92
N HIS A 222 7.02 6.27 0.07
CA HIS A 222 7.23 5.97 -1.35
C HIS A 222 6.03 6.37 -2.20
N CYS A 223 6.30 6.57 -3.48
CA CYS A 223 5.34 6.95 -4.51
C CYS A 223 4.92 5.78 -5.38
N THR A 224 3.70 5.86 -5.91
CA THR A 224 3.30 5.04 -7.06
C THR A 224 3.95 5.55 -8.35
N THR A 225 4.03 4.71 -9.38
CA THR A 225 4.67 5.02 -10.68
C THR A 225 4.09 6.27 -11.35
N ASN A 226 2.80 6.56 -11.17
CA ASN A 226 2.14 7.73 -11.74
C ASN A 226 1.89 8.85 -10.71
N ALA A 227 2.72 8.95 -9.66
CA ALA A 227 2.64 10.08 -8.73
C ALA A 227 3.06 11.39 -9.41
N GLY A 228 2.20 12.42 -9.34
CA GLY A 228 2.40 13.71 -9.99
C GLY A 228 1.60 14.83 -9.33
#